data_AF-A0A833J7B7-F1
#
_entry.id   AF-A0A833J7B7-F1
#
_cell.length_a   1.000
_cell.length_b   1.000
_cell.length_c   1.000
_cell.angle_alpha   90.00
_cell.angle_beta   90.00
_cell.angle_gamma   90.00
#
_symmetry.space_group_name_H-M   'P 1'
#
loop_
_entity.id
_entity.type
_entity.pdbx_description
1 polymer ?
#
loop_
_entity_poly.entity_id
_entity_poly.type
_entity_poly.pdbx_seq_one_letter_code
_entity_poly.pdbx_strand_id
1 'polypeptide(L)'
;MSSSPTKTTTTSNQTRDPYAPAIPTLQKILSEANNVYDSGVGSQVYQGDRVAGLGGTTRSGLDYITNNAGAGMGAAQASDNYLTNNLANGGATAATQAATSGLMSVPGVDTSGIAGAAARMSDPNSIAATTGRAIAGGAYNLDASGYQSLNAGLAGPPQTQRSLQDVADGKYLGGANPYLDSIVSRAQNEAATKVAQSFSASGRYGSGRFVGAQADAVANVGTNLRYQDYEAERARQAQAASAIDNGLLARTGASAGLLGAINDTRTANAGQAVTGANLASSAAQQGLAGQQALASVQQANNAQRIGQYGAALSGAQSDRAAALSGLGAVAQSRTNLLAPGQTLATTGAIYDTAAQQQIDAERQKFAEAQQAPWKQIGLLAELGLPIAGAGGTASGTETKITPQPSVFQQALGGLSTGIGLLGQTGAFPTAAAGAGSAGWLSSLLPTLALSDERAKENVVEVGATHDGQPLYSYNYRGDRTPQVGLLAQDVARRDPGAVAMRPDGLLAVDYRRALAPSMWEARR
;
A
#
# COMPACT_ATOMS: atom_id res chain seq x y z
N MET A 1 38.25 -0.55 -109.13
CA MET A 1 39.22 0.58 -109.16
C MET A 1 38.40 1.83 -108.93
N SER A 2 38.36 2.35 -107.70
CA SER A 2 39.20 3.45 -107.16
C SER A 2 39.17 4.70 -108.03
N SER A 3 38.71 5.82 -107.47
CA SER A 3 39.48 7.09 -107.50
C SER A 3 38.70 8.23 -106.84
N SER A 4 39.33 8.82 -105.84
CA SER A 4 38.87 9.90 -104.95
C SER A 4 38.38 11.16 -105.68
N PRO A 5 37.40 11.90 -105.12
CA PRO A 5 36.87 13.09 -105.76
C PRO A 5 37.77 14.32 -105.57
N THR A 6 38.13 14.92 -106.71
CA THR A 6 38.89 16.16 -106.89
C THR A 6 38.12 17.38 -106.38
N LYS A 7 38.74 18.25 -105.57
CA LYS A 7 38.21 19.56 -105.17
C LYS A 7 39.14 20.65 -105.72
N THR A 8 38.70 21.33 -106.78
CA THR A 8 39.43 22.45 -107.38
C THR A 8 38.91 23.75 -106.79
N THR A 9 39.81 24.51 -106.17
CA THR A 9 39.55 25.79 -105.48
C THR A 9 39.45 26.95 -106.47
N THR A 10 38.36 27.72 -106.40
CA THR A 10 38.18 28.98 -107.13
C THR A 10 38.30 30.15 -106.14
N THR A 11 39.28 31.04 -106.33
CA THR A 11 39.47 32.25 -105.51
C THR A 11 38.70 33.42 -106.13
N SER A 12 37.84 34.08 -105.35
CA SER A 12 37.15 35.32 -105.70
C SER A 12 37.53 36.40 -104.68
N ASN A 13 38.30 37.40 -105.09
CA ASN A 13 38.57 38.60 -104.28
C ASN A 13 37.43 39.61 -104.50
N GLN A 14 36.62 39.88 -103.46
CA GLN A 14 35.74 41.04 -103.42
C GLN A 14 36.33 42.09 -102.47
N THR A 15 36.78 43.22 -103.02
CA THR A 15 37.07 44.45 -102.25
C THR A 15 35.75 45.16 -102.02
N ARG A 16 35.36 45.39 -100.76
CA ARG A 16 34.13 46.08 -100.39
C ARG A 16 34.49 47.37 -99.68
N ASP A 17 34.60 48.45 -100.43
CA ASP A 17 34.84 49.77 -99.85
C ASP A 17 33.62 50.18 -98.99
N PRO A 18 33.83 50.74 -97.79
CA PRO A 18 32.74 51.20 -96.94
C PRO A 18 31.94 52.29 -97.66
N TYR A 19 30.62 52.30 -97.45
CA TYR A 19 29.70 53.29 -98.03
C TYR A 19 30.26 54.71 -97.80
N ALA A 20 30.58 55.43 -98.88
CA ALA A 20 31.36 56.67 -98.80
C ALA A 20 30.79 57.72 -97.80
N PRO A 21 29.47 57.88 -97.65
CA PRO A 21 28.89 58.76 -96.62
C PRO A 21 29.08 58.31 -95.15
N ALA A 22 29.44 57.05 -94.88
CA ALA A 22 29.67 56.53 -93.52
C ALA A 22 31.12 56.72 -93.04
N ILE A 23 32.05 57.06 -93.94
CA ILE A 23 33.47 57.28 -93.62
C ILE A 23 33.68 58.32 -92.50
N PRO A 24 33.00 59.49 -92.49
CA PRO A 24 33.18 60.48 -91.43
C PRO A 24 32.76 59.98 -90.04
N THR A 25 31.67 59.21 -89.96
CA THR A 25 31.16 58.67 -88.70
C THR A 25 32.09 57.61 -88.12
N LEU A 26 32.63 56.73 -88.97
CA LEU A 26 33.61 55.73 -88.56
C LEU A 26 34.92 56.38 -88.09
N GLN A 27 35.38 57.43 -88.77
CA GLN A 27 36.56 58.19 -88.34
C GLN A 27 36.32 58.86 -86.97
N LYS A 28 35.13 59.40 -86.73
CA LYS A 28 34.77 59.98 -85.43
C LYS A 28 34.80 58.94 -84.31
N ILE A 29 34.16 57.78 -84.50
CA ILE A 29 34.16 56.68 -83.52
C ILE A 29 35.60 56.23 -83.22
N LEU A 30 36.43 56.07 -84.25
CA LEU A 30 37.83 55.67 -84.09
C LEU A 30 38.64 56.72 -83.31
N SER A 31 38.41 58.00 -83.58
CA SER A 31 39.09 59.10 -82.89
C SER A 31 38.71 59.17 -81.40
N GLU A 32 37.43 58.99 -81.07
CA GLU A 32 36.96 58.99 -79.68
C GLU A 32 37.46 57.74 -78.93
N ALA A 33 37.51 56.59 -79.58
CA ALA A 33 38.07 55.36 -79.02
C ALA A 33 39.57 55.51 -78.69
N ASN A 34 40.37 56.09 -79.58
CA ASN A 34 41.78 56.36 -79.32
C ASN A 34 41.96 57.36 -78.16
N ASN A 35 41.16 58.42 -78.11
CA ASN A 35 41.21 59.40 -77.02
C ASN A 35 40.90 58.76 -75.65
N VAL A 36 39.90 57.88 -75.57
CA VAL A 36 39.56 57.17 -74.31
C VAL A 36 40.65 56.16 -73.94
N TYR A 37 41.21 55.43 -74.89
CA TYR A 37 42.32 54.51 -74.65
C TYR A 37 43.57 55.24 -74.13
N ASP A 38 43.97 56.34 -74.76
CA ASP A 38 45.15 57.12 -74.40
C ASP A 38 44.99 57.84 -73.05
N SER A 39 43.75 58.13 -72.63
CA SER A 39 43.46 58.69 -71.31
C SER A 39 43.70 57.73 -70.14
N GLY A 40 43.90 56.43 -70.42
CA GLY A 40 44.10 55.39 -69.41
C GLY A 40 42.84 55.02 -68.61
N VAL A 41 41.67 55.56 -68.99
CA VAL A 41 40.39 55.18 -68.39
C VAL A 41 40.06 53.73 -68.77
N GLY A 42 39.83 52.88 -67.76
CA GLY A 42 39.59 51.44 -67.89
C GLY A 42 40.74 50.55 -67.39
N SER A 43 41.94 51.09 -67.14
CA SER A 43 43.11 50.33 -66.65
C SER A 43 43.45 50.57 -65.17
N GLN A 44 42.79 51.53 -64.52
CA GLN A 44 43.06 51.88 -63.12
C GLN A 44 42.41 50.87 -62.15
N VAL A 45 43.12 50.53 -61.06
CA VAL A 45 42.65 49.63 -59.99
C VAL A 45 42.18 50.44 -58.78
N TYR A 46 41.08 50.03 -58.14
CA TYR A 46 40.60 50.66 -56.91
C TYR A 46 41.63 50.50 -55.78
N GLN A 47 42.11 51.65 -55.27
CA GLN A 47 43.15 51.77 -54.23
C GLN A 47 42.59 51.99 -52.81
N GLY A 48 41.27 52.11 -52.66
CA GLY A 48 40.63 52.24 -51.34
C GLY A 48 40.53 50.91 -50.59
N ASP A 49 40.10 51.00 -49.33
CA ASP A 49 39.89 49.84 -48.46
C ASP A 49 38.88 48.87 -49.07
N ARG A 50 39.08 47.57 -48.86
CA ARG A 50 38.21 46.51 -49.44
C ARG A 50 37.33 45.80 -48.40
N VAL A 51 37.60 46.02 -47.11
CA VAL A 51 36.88 45.43 -45.98
C VAL A 51 36.77 46.45 -44.84
N ALA A 52 35.61 46.54 -44.19
CA ALA A 52 35.39 47.51 -43.11
C ALA A 52 36.03 47.09 -41.77
N GLY A 53 36.33 45.80 -41.58
CA GLY A 53 36.77 45.25 -40.31
C GLY A 53 35.67 45.24 -39.23
N LEU A 54 36.00 44.75 -38.03
CA LEU A 54 35.07 44.72 -36.89
C LEU A 54 35.03 46.08 -36.18
N GLY A 55 33.84 46.66 -36.02
CA GLY A 55 33.60 47.90 -35.31
C GLY A 55 33.76 47.80 -33.79
N GLY A 56 33.87 48.94 -33.11
CA GLY A 56 34.10 49.02 -31.66
C GLY A 56 32.99 48.38 -30.82
N THR A 57 31.74 48.49 -31.28
CA THR A 57 30.57 47.87 -30.63
C THR A 57 30.62 46.35 -30.71
N THR A 58 30.98 45.81 -31.87
CA THR A 58 31.15 44.36 -32.08
C THR A 58 32.26 43.81 -31.20
N ARG A 59 33.42 44.49 -31.14
CA ARG A 59 34.53 44.10 -30.26
C ARG A 59 34.14 44.13 -28.79
N SER A 60 33.50 45.20 -28.33
CA SER A 60 33.03 45.32 -26.95
C SER A 60 32.04 44.22 -26.57
N GLY A 61 31.12 43.84 -27.48
CA GLY A 61 30.21 42.72 -27.27
C GLY A 61 30.93 41.38 -27.16
N LEU A 62 31.90 41.11 -28.04
CA LEU A 62 32.71 39.90 -28.02
C LEU A 62 33.62 39.82 -26.78
N ASP A 63 34.22 40.94 -26.37
CA ASP A 63 35.03 41.04 -25.16
C ASP A 63 34.18 40.81 -23.91
N TYR A 64 32.96 41.35 -23.87
CA TYR A 64 32.02 41.11 -22.77
C TYR A 64 31.63 39.64 -22.68
N ILE A 65 31.32 38.98 -23.80
CA ILE A 65 31.03 37.54 -23.83
C ILE A 65 32.24 36.75 -23.33
N THR A 66 33.44 37.08 -23.80
CA THR A 66 34.67 36.37 -23.45
C THR A 66 35.02 36.50 -21.96
N ASN A 67 34.92 37.72 -21.42
CA ASN A 67 35.21 37.99 -20.01
C ASN A 67 34.15 37.37 -19.07
N ASN A 68 32.87 37.40 -19.45
CA ASN A 68 31.79 36.86 -18.61
C ASN A 68 31.54 35.36 -18.81
N ALA A 69 32.05 34.75 -19.89
CA ALA A 69 32.04 33.30 -20.06
C ALA A 69 32.79 32.60 -18.91
N GLY A 70 33.90 33.18 -18.42
CA GLY A 70 34.64 32.70 -17.25
C GLY A 70 33.83 32.75 -15.94
N ALA A 71 33.12 33.86 -15.69
CA ALA A 71 32.27 34.01 -14.50
C ALA A 71 31.08 33.04 -14.51
N GLY A 72 30.48 32.79 -15.69
CA GLY A 72 29.43 31.79 -15.87
C GLY A 72 29.90 30.33 -15.68
N MET A 73 31.21 30.05 -15.82
CA MET A 73 31.80 28.76 -15.47
C MET A 73 31.97 28.60 -13.95
N GLY A 74 32.39 29.64 -13.23
CA GLY A 74 32.56 29.58 -11.77
C GLY A 74 31.24 29.33 -11.02
N ALA A 75 30.16 30.02 -11.42
CA ALA A 75 28.82 29.79 -10.85
C ALA A 75 28.28 28.37 -11.15
N ALA A 76 28.60 27.84 -12.33
CA ALA A 76 28.25 26.48 -12.72
C ALA A 76 29.06 25.43 -11.94
N GLN A 77 30.35 25.66 -11.72
CA GLN A 77 31.20 24.78 -10.91
C GLN A 77 30.78 24.75 -9.44
N ALA A 78 30.41 25.89 -8.85
CA ALA A 78 29.91 25.94 -7.48
C ALA A 78 28.61 25.12 -7.31
N SER A 79 27.72 25.20 -8.30
CA SER A 79 26.47 24.44 -8.31
C SER A 79 26.70 22.95 -8.58
N ASP A 80 27.62 22.63 -9.50
CA ASP A 80 28.02 21.26 -9.79
C ASP A 80 28.67 20.58 -8.57
N ASN A 81 29.49 21.31 -7.83
CA ASN A 81 30.04 20.86 -6.54
C ASN A 81 28.94 20.64 -5.50
N TYR A 82 27.97 21.55 -5.38
CA TYR A 82 26.84 21.38 -4.46
C TYR A 82 26.01 20.14 -4.82
N LEU A 83 25.71 19.93 -6.11
CA LEU A 83 24.95 18.80 -6.61
C LEU A 83 25.70 17.49 -6.47
N THR A 84 26.98 17.47 -6.84
CA THR A 84 27.85 16.31 -6.70
C THR A 84 27.97 15.90 -5.24
N ASN A 85 28.15 16.86 -4.32
CA ASN A 85 28.16 16.58 -2.90
C ASN A 85 26.79 16.09 -2.38
N ASN A 86 25.69 16.69 -2.83
CA ASN A 86 24.36 16.27 -2.41
C ASN A 86 24.05 14.84 -2.91
N LEU A 87 24.37 14.55 -4.17
CA LEU A 87 24.17 13.24 -4.80
C LEU A 87 25.09 12.16 -4.22
N ALA A 88 26.36 12.48 -3.98
CA ALA A 88 27.32 11.59 -3.31
C ALA A 88 26.86 11.23 -1.89
N ASN A 89 26.15 12.15 -1.22
CA ASN A 89 25.60 11.93 0.11
C ASN A 89 24.10 11.48 0.06
N GLY A 90 23.67 10.81 -1.01
CA GLY A 90 22.35 10.16 -1.08
C GLY A 90 21.15 11.10 -1.31
N GLY A 91 21.39 12.35 -1.71
CA GLY A 91 20.36 13.34 -1.98
C GLY A 91 19.90 14.14 -0.76
N ALA A 92 20.65 14.13 0.34
CA ALA A 92 20.39 14.96 1.51
C ALA A 92 21.59 15.86 1.83
N THR A 93 21.34 17.05 2.37
CA THR A 93 22.39 17.95 2.85
C THR A 93 23.03 17.42 4.15
N ALA A 94 24.25 17.88 4.46
CA ALA A 94 24.94 17.51 5.69
C ALA A 94 24.14 17.85 6.97
N ALA A 95 23.39 18.97 6.95
CA ALA A 95 22.53 19.37 8.04
C ALA A 95 21.34 18.39 8.22
N THR A 96 20.68 18.00 7.13
CA THR A 96 19.59 17.01 7.16
C THR A 96 20.08 15.65 7.62
N GLN A 97 21.30 15.25 7.26
CA GLN A 97 21.91 13.99 7.72
C GLN A 97 22.25 14.02 9.20
N ALA A 98 22.83 15.11 9.70
CA ALA A 98 23.10 15.28 11.12
C ALA A 98 21.80 15.27 11.93
N ALA A 99 20.77 15.98 11.47
CA ALA A 99 19.45 16.00 12.11
C ALA A 99 18.77 14.62 12.08
N THR A 100 18.85 13.91 10.96
CA THR A 100 18.32 12.56 10.80
C THR A 100 19.05 11.56 11.69
N SER A 101 20.39 11.63 11.75
CA SER A 101 21.21 10.79 12.62
C SER A 101 20.89 11.05 14.09
N GLY A 102 20.71 12.32 14.47
CA GLY A 102 20.28 12.71 15.82
C GLY A 102 18.89 12.16 16.15
N LEU A 103 17.94 12.29 15.23
CA LEU A 103 16.58 11.77 15.41
C LEU A 103 16.55 10.24 15.51
N MET A 104 17.32 9.53 14.68
CA MET A 104 17.45 8.06 14.73
C MET A 104 18.22 7.57 15.96
N SER A 105 19.02 8.43 16.59
CA SER A 105 19.73 8.10 17.84
C SER A 105 18.84 8.18 19.08
N VAL A 106 17.64 8.78 18.98
CA VAL A 106 16.69 8.83 20.10
C VAL A 106 16.18 7.42 20.39
N PRO A 107 16.52 6.84 21.55
CA PRO A 107 16.09 5.49 21.89
C PRO A 107 14.57 5.44 22.11
N GLY A 108 13.96 4.31 21.74
CA GLY A 108 12.57 4.02 22.10
C GLY A 108 12.40 3.83 23.61
N VAL A 109 11.15 3.72 24.06
CA VAL A 109 10.81 3.44 25.46
C VAL A 109 11.32 2.05 25.85
N ASP A 110 12.01 1.93 26.98
CA ASP A 110 12.45 0.64 27.51
C ASP A 110 11.25 -0.21 27.96
N THR A 111 11.07 -1.37 27.31
CA THR A 111 9.99 -2.31 27.61
C THR A 111 10.37 -3.39 28.62
N SER A 112 11.63 -3.43 29.08
CA SER A 112 12.16 -4.51 29.92
C SER A 112 11.38 -4.71 31.22
N GLY A 113 11.06 -3.61 31.92
CA GLY A 113 10.28 -3.63 33.16
C GLY A 113 8.85 -4.15 32.96
N ILE A 114 8.19 -3.68 31.89
CA ILE A 114 6.82 -4.09 31.55
C ILE A 114 6.82 -5.56 31.12
N ALA A 115 7.80 -6.00 30.34
CA ALA A 115 7.95 -7.39 29.94
C ALA A 115 8.17 -8.31 31.13
N GLY A 116 9.02 -7.91 32.08
CA GLY A 116 9.25 -8.65 33.32
C GLY A 116 7.99 -8.74 34.19
N ALA A 117 7.22 -7.66 34.30
CA ALA A 117 5.96 -7.66 35.03
C ALA A 117 4.91 -8.55 34.35
N ALA A 118 4.73 -8.43 33.04
CA ALA A 118 3.81 -9.25 32.25
C ALA A 118 4.17 -10.75 32.33
N ALA A 119 5.45 -11.10 32.31
CA ALA A 119 5.91 -12.48 32.47
C ALA A 119 5.55 -13.05 33.85
N ARG A 120 5.76 -12.29 34.93
CA ARG A 120 5.37 -12.71 36.29
C ARG A 120 3.86 -12.86 36.45
N MET A 121 3.09 -11.96 35.85
CA MET A 121 1.62 -11.99 35.93
C MET A 121 1.01 -13.13 35.09
N SER A 122 1.65 -13.50 33.98
CA SER A 122 1.22 -14.60 33.12
C SER A 122 1.81 -15.96 33.53
N ASP A 123 2.59 -16.02 34.61
CA ASP A 123 3.19 -17.25 35.11
C ASP A 123 2.10 -18.23 35.60
N PRO A 124 1.98 -19.43 35.00
CA PRO A 124 1.06 -20.47 35.45
C PRO A 124 1.34 -20.97 36.88
N ASN A 125 2.59 -20.75 37.35
CA ASN A 125 3.06 -21.11 38.67
C ASN A 125 2.98 -19.95 39.68
N SER A 126 2.35 -18.83 39.30
CA SER A 126 2.06 -17.75 40.24
C SER A 126 1.30 -18.27 41.46
N ILE A 127 1.50 -17.62 42.62
CA ILE A 127 0.86 -18.00 43.88
C ILE A 127 -0.67 -18.01 43.72
N ALA A 128 -1.24 -17.03 43.01
CA ALA A 128 -2.68 -16.96 42.77
C ALA A 128 -3.18 -18.14 41.90
N ALA A 129 -2.47 -18.48 40.82
CA ALA A 129 -2.86 -19.59 39.95
C ALA A 129 -2.71 -20.96 40.63
N THR A 130 -1.63 -21.16 41.38
CA THR A 130 -1.37 -22.42 42.10
C THR A 130 -2.30 -22.59 43.30
N THR A 131 -2.49 -21.55 44.11
CA THR A 131 -3.41 -21.56 45.25
C THR A 131 -4.85 -21.71 44.76
N GLY A 132 -5.25 -20.98 43.71
CA GLY A 132 -6.56 -21.10 43.11
C GLY A 132 -6.87 -22.52 42.63
N ARG A 133 -5.92 -23.16 41.92
CA ARG A 133 -6.04 -24.56 41.50
C ARG A 133 -6.08 -25.54 42.68
N ALA A 134 -5.28 -25.33 43.72
CA ALA A 134 -5.28 -26.19 44.90
C ALA A 134 -6.62 -26.13 45.65
N ILE A 135 -7.17 -24.92 45.84
CA ILE A 135 -8.49 -24.72 46.44
C ILE A 135 -9.59 -25.33 45.54
N ALA A 136 -9.56 -25.05 44.23
CA ALA A 136 -10.51 -25.61 43.26
C ALA A 136 -10.49 -27.14 43.22
N GLY A 137 -9.29 -27.73 43.37
CA GLY A 137 -9.07 -29.18 43.41
C GLY A 137 -9.38 -29.83 44.75
N GLY A 138 -9.85 -29.06 45.74
CA GLY A 138 -10.31 -29.58 47.02
C GLY A 138 -9.21 -29.87 48.03
N ALA A 139 -8.00 -29.30 47.88
CA ALA A 139 -6.91 -29.44 48.85
C ALA A 139 -7.29 -28.94 50.27
N TYR A 140 -8.32 -28.10 50.37
CA TYR A 140 -8.82 -27.51 51.61
C TYR A 140 -10.27 -27.91 51.92
N ASN A 141 -10.80 -28.95 51.25
CA ASN A 141 -12.14 -29.44 51.50
C ASN A 141 -12.30 -29.90 52.94
N LEU A 142 -13.41 -29.50 53.55
CA LEU A 142 -13.88 -30.01 54.83
C LEU A 142 -14.27 -31.48 54.70
N ASP A 143 -13.95 -32.27 55.73
CA ASP A 143 -14.27 -33.71 55.76
C ASP A 143 -15.67 -33.97 56.30
N ALA A 144 -16.48 -34.72 55.54
CA ALA A 144 -17.82 -35.16 55.93
C ALA A 144 -17.87 -36.64 56.36
N SER A 145 -16.74 -37.35 56.34
CA SER A 145 -16.66 -38.79 56.61
C SER A 145 -17.14 -39.15 58.03
N GLY A 146 -16.83 -38.30 59.02
CA GLY A 146 -17.29 -38.44 60.40
C GLY A 146 -18.82 -38.42 60.50
N TYR A 147 -19.48 -37.48 59.84
CA TYR A 147 -20.95 -37.42 59.82
C TYR A 147 -21.55 -38.60 59.04
N GLN A 148 -20.92 -39.03 57.95
CA GLN A 148 -21.39 -40.18 57.15
C GLN A 148 -21.31 -41.47 57.94
N SER A 149 -20.21 -41.72 58.65
CA SER A 149 -20.03 -42.90 59.49
C SER A 149 -21.02 -42.91 60.66
N LEU A 150 -21.26 -41.76 61.29
CA LEU A 150 -22.25 -41.63 62.36
C LEU A 150 -23.68 -41.88 61.82
N ASN A 151 -23.98 -41.41 60.60
CA ASN A 151 -25.29 -41.65 59.96
C ASN A 151 -25.47 -43.12 59.59
N ALA A 152 -24.42 -43.78 59.10
CA ALA A 152 -24.41 -45.21 58.83
C ALA A 152 -24.60 -46.02 60.12
N GLY A 153 -24.02 -45.58 61.24
CA GLY A 153 -24.27 -46.17 62.57
C GLY A 153 -25.71 -45.99 63.06
N LEU A 154 -26.45 -45.03 62.50
CA LEU A 154 -27.89 -44.85 62.73
C LEU A 154 -28.78 -45.72 61.82
N ALA A 155 -28.20 -46.54 60.94
CA ALA A 155 -28.97 -47.52 60.17
C ALA A 155 -29.44 -48.70 61.06
N GLY A 156 -30.64 -49.23 60.80
CA GLY A 156 -31.21 -50.43 61.45
C GLY A 156 -32.27 -50.17 62.53
N PRO A 157 -32.70 -51.20 63.28
CA PRO A 157 -33.63 -51.04 64.40
C PRO A 157 -32.91 -50.54 65.68
N PRO A 158 -33.44 -49.54 66.41
CA PRO A 158 -32.87 -49.07 67.66
C PRO A 158 -32.89 -50.14 68.75
N GLN A 159 -32.06 -49.98 69.78
CA GLN A 159 -32.00 -50.92 70.91
C GLN A 159 -33.38 -51.07 71.59
N THR A 160 -34.14 -49.97 71.71
CA THR A 160 -35.52 -49.99 72.21
C THR A 160 -36.42 -50.91 71.39
N GLN A 161 -36.31 -50.86 70.05
CA GLN A 161 -37.04 -51.77 69.18
C GLN A 161 -36.63 -53.21 69.43
N ARG A 162 -35.33 -53.52 69.43
CA ARG A 162 -34.85 -54.90 69.65
C ARG A 162 -35.32 -55.50 70.98
N SER A 163 -35.32 -54.70 72.05
CA SER A 163 -35.70 -55.17 73.39
C SER A 163 -37.21 -55.28 73.60
N LEU A 164 -38.01 -54.46 72.91
CA LEU A 164 -39.45 -54.37 73.14
C LEU A 164 -40.30 -55.00 72.02
N GLN A 165 -39.71 -55.38 70.89
CA GLN A 165 -40.45 -55.94 69.74
C GLN A 165 -41.24 -57.18 70.15
N ASP A 166 -40.65 -58.11 70.88
CA ASP A 166 -41.33 -59.32 71.36
C ASP A 166 -42.57 -59.00 72.23
N VAL A 167 -42.48 -57.94 73.05
CA VAL A 167 -43.60 -57.47 73.89
C VAL A 167 -44.66 -56.81 73.01
N ALA A 168 -44.26 -55.90 72.11
CA ALA A 168 -45.16 -55.20 71.20
C ALA A 168 -45.90 -56.13 70.23
N ASP A 169 -45.22 -57.17 69.71
CA ASP A 169 -45.79 -58.21 68.84
C ASP A 169 -46.72 -59.17 69.61
N GLY A 170 -46.75 -59.05 70.94
CA GLY A 170 -47.65 -59.79 71.81
C GLY A 170 -47.31 -61.25 71.99
N LYS A 171 -46.02 -61.59 71.88
CA LYS A 171 -45.47 -62.92 72.15
C LYS A 171 -45.86 -63.47 73.53
N TYR A 172 -46.17 -62.60 74.48
CA TYR A 172 -46.53 -62.97 75.85
C TYR A 172 -48.05 -63.03 76.11
N LEU A 173 -48.91 -62.84 75.10
CA LEU A 173 -50.37 -63.01 75.25
C LEU A 173 -50.75 -64.49 75.42
N GLY A 174 -51.68 -64.77 76.33
CA GLY A 174 -52.38 -66.07 76.37
C GLY A 174 -51.73 -67.16 77.23
N GLY A 175 -51.03 -66.81 78.32
CA GLY A 175 -50.50 -67.80 79.28
C GLY A 175 -48.99 -67.98 79.26
N ALA A 176 -48.26 -67.07 78.61
CA ALA A 176 -46.80 -67.10 78.58
C ALA A 176 -46.14 -66.73 79.93
N ASN A 177 -46.92 -66.30 80.93
CA ASN A 177 -46.40 -66.03 82.27
C ASN A 177 -46.14 -67.36 83.00
N PRO A 178 -44.85 -67.77 83.18
CA PRO A 178 -44.50 -69.09 83.70
C PRO A 178 -44.92 -69.28 85.16
N TYR A 179 -45.24 -68.20 85.87
CA TYR A 179 -45.65 -68.22 87.26
C TYR A 179 -47.16 -68.18 87.44
N LEU A 180 -47.94 -67.86 86.40
CA LEU A 180 -49.37 -67.63 86.52
C LEU A 180 -50.12 -68.86 87.03
N ASP A 181 -49.85 -70.05 86.48
CA ASP A 181 -50.50 -71.28 86.94
C ASP A 181 -50.12 -71.65 88.39
N SER A 182 -48.89 -71.34 88.81
CA SER A 182 -48.46 -71.52 90.21
C SER A 182 -49.16 -70.55 91.18
N ILE A 183 -49.45 -69.33 90.72
CA ILE A 183 -50.16 -68.31 91.49
C ILE A 183 -51.65 -68.65 91.55
N VAL A 184 -52.24 -69.03 90.41
CA VAL A 184 -53.64 -69.46 90.31
C VAL A 184 -53.89 -70.66 91.21
N SER A 185 -53.05 -71.70 91.16
CA SER A 185 -53.20 -72.88 92.04
C SER A 185 -53.07 -72.54 93.53
N ARG A 186 -52.12 -71.68 93.91
CA ARG A 186 -51.98 -71.20 95.30
C ARG A 186 -53.22 -70.41 95.75
N ALA A 187 -53.69 -69.48 94.92
CA ALA A 187 -54.85 -68.65 95.21
C ALA A 187 -56.14 -69.47 95.29
N GLN A 188 -56.29 -70.48 94.42
CA GLN A 188 -57.38 -71.43 94.44
C GLN A 188 -57.39 -72.28 95.73
N ASN A 189 -56.24 -72.79 96.16
CA ASN A 189 -56.12 -73.54 97.41
C ASN A 189 -56.47 -72.70 98.66
N GLU A 190 -56.05 -71.44 98.67
CA GLU A 190 -56.39 -70.50 99.74
C GLU A 190 -57.90 -70.18 99.77
N ALA A 191 -58.50 -69.92 98.60
CA ALA A 191 -59.94 -69.69 98.48
C ALA A 191 -60.76 -70.92 98.92
N ALA A 192 -60.36 -72.11 98.48
CA ALA A 192 -60.96 -73.38 98.90
C ALA A 192 -60.88 -73.57 100.43
N THR A 193 -59.73 -73.26 101.03
CA THR A 193 -59.52 -73.36 102.48
C THR A 193 -60.40 -72.37 103.26
N LYS A 194 -60.56 -71.14 102.78
CA LYS A 194 -61.48 -70.15 103.40
C LYS A 194 -62.95 -70.57 103.34
N VAL A 195 -63.39 -71.12 102.20
CA VAL A 195 -64.75 -71.69 102.08
C VAL A 195 -64.93 -72.90 103.00
N ALA A 196 -63.94 -73.79 103.06
CA ALA A 196 -63.95 -74.93 103.99
C ALA A 196 -64.04 -74.49 105.45
N GLN A 197 -63.27 -73.49 105.88
CA GLN A 197 -63.30 -72.96 107.25
C GLN A 197 -64.67 -72.36 107.60
N SER A 198 -65.28 -71.59 106.70
CA SER A 198 -66.60 -70.97 106.97
C SER A 198 -67.76 -71.98 106.99
N PHE A 199 -67.72 -72.99 106.13
CA PHE A 199 -68.70 -74.07 106.14
C PHE A 199 -68.48 -75.06 107.28
N SER A 200 -67.23 -75.26 107.72
CA SER A 200 -66.91 -76.03 108.92
C SER A 200 -67.37 -75.32 110.20
N ALA A 201 -67.19 -74.00 110.30
CA ALA A 201 -67.67 -73.20 111.43
C ALA A 201 -69.21 -73.19 111.55
N SER A 202 -69.91 -73.41 110.44
CA SER A 202 -71.38 -73.50 110.40
C SER A 202 -71.93 -74.93 110.42
N GLY A 203 -71.06 -75.95 110.58
CA GLY A 203 -71.44 -77.37 110.63
C GLY A 203 -71.95 -77.95 109.29
N ARG A 204 -71.73 -77.25 108.17
CA ARG A 204 -72.23 -77.60 106.82
C ARG A 204 -71.15 -78.13 105.89
N TYR A 205 -69.99 -78.50 106.43
CA TYR A 205 -68.88 -79.08 105.66
C TYR A 205 -69.32 -80.36 104.94
N GLY A 206 -68.95 -80.50 103.66
CA GLY A 206 -69.33 -81.67 102.84
C GLY A 206 -70.76 -81.66 102.29
N SER A 207 -71.58 -80.63 102.58
CA SER A 207 -72.93 -80.52 102.00
C SER A 207 -72.91 -80.23 100.49
N GLY A 208 -73.97 -80.56 99.74
CA GLY A 208 -74.06 -80.24 98.31
C GLY A 208 -73.92 -78.72 98.02
N ARG A 209 -74.29 -77.86 98.98
CA ARG A 209 -74.08 -76.40 98.89
C ARG A 209 -72.64 -75.99 99.15
N PHE A 210 -71.89 -76.74 99.96
CA PHE A 210 -70.45 -76.55 100.17
C PHE A 210 -69.67 -76.84 98.88
N VAL A 211 -69.98 -77.97 98.21
CA VAL A 211 -69.33 -78.35 96.95
C VAL A 211 -69.54 -77.28 95.87
N GLY A 212 -70.77 -76.76 95.74
CA GLY A 212 -71.07 -75.66 94.82
C GLY A 212 -70.32 -74.37 95.16
N ALA A 213 -70.36 -73.92 96.42
CA ALA A 213 -69.69 -72.69 96.85
C ALA A 213 -68.16 -72.76 96.72
N GLN A 214 -67.56 -73.93 96.96
CA GLN A 214 -66.12 -74.13 96.79
C GLN A 214 -65.73 -74.13 95.30
N ALA A 215 -66.51 -74.81 94.44
CA ALA A 215 -66.28 -74.81 93.00
C ALA A 215 -66.37 -73.39 92.41
N ASP A 216 -67.39 -72.62 92.80
CA ASP A 216 -67.57 -71.23 92.34
C ASP A 216 -66.44 -70.31 92.82
N ALA A 217 -65.97 -70.46 94.06
CA ALA A 217 -64.86 -69.67 94.60
C ALA A 217 -63.54 -69.95 93.87
N VAL A 218 -63.27 -71.22 93.53
CA VAL A 218 -62.04 -71.65 92.83
C VAL A 218 -62.06 -71.25 91.34
N ALA A 219 -63.22 -71.37 90.67
CA ALA A 219 -63.37 -71.03 89.25
C ALA A 219 -63.25 -69.51 88.99
N ASN A 220 -63.81 -68.69 89.88
CA ASN A 220 -63.77 -67.23 89.74
C ASN A 220 -62.36 -66.63 89.95
N VAL A 221 -61.54 -67.22 90.83
CA VAL A 221 -60.16 -66.75 91.08
C VAL A 221 -59.27 -66.91 89.85
N GLY A 222 -59.32 -68.07 89.19
CA GLY A 222 -58.52 -68.33 87.99
C GLY A 222 -58.92 -67.45 86.81
N THR A 223 -60.22 -67.23 86.63
CA THR A 223 -60.75 -66.39 85.55
C THR A 223 -60.36 -64.93 85.74
N ASN A 224 -60.54 -64.36 86.94
CA ASN A 224 -60.18 -62.97 87.23
C ASN A 224 -58.67 -62.69 87.09
N LEU A 225 -57.81 -63.60 87.59
CA LEU A 225 -56.35 -63.45 87.47
C LEU A 225 -55.88 -63.50 86.02
N ARG A 226 -56.45 -64.38 85.19
CA ARG A 226 -56.12 -64.49 83.76
C ARG A 226 -56.60 -63.26 82.97
N TYR A 227 -57.77 -62.70 83.30
CA TYR A 227 -58.24 -61.45 82.70
C TYR A 227 -57.36 -60.25 83.08
N GLN A 228 -56.92 -60.17 84.34
CA GLN A 228 -56.00 -59.11 84.79
C GLN A 228 -54.63 -59.21 84.12
N ASP A 229 -54.07 -60.43 84.00
CA ASP A 229 -52.81 -60.66 83.30
C ASP A 229 -52.92 -60.28 81.81
N TYR A 230 -54.04 -60.62 81.16
CA TYR A 230 -54.32 -60.23 79.78
C TYR A 230 -54.38 -58.70 79.58
N GLU A 231 -55.11 -57.98 80.42
CA GLU A 231 -55.20 -56.51 80.35
C GLU A 231 -53.86 -55.84 80.68
N ALA A 232 -53.11 -56.37 81.65
CA ALA A 232 -51.78 -55.86 81.98
C ALA A 232 -50.80 -56.06 80.80
N GLU A 233 -50.88 -57.19 80.10
CA GLU A 233 -50.07 -57.45 78.92
C GLU A 233 -50.45 -56.56 77.73
N ARG A 234 -51.75 -56.34 77.51
CA ARG A 234 -52.26 -55.37 76.51
C ARG A 234 -51.77 -53.95 76.78
N ALA A 235 -51.70 -53.54 78.05
CA ALA A 235 -51.14 -52.26 78.44
C ALA A 235 -49.62 -52.19 78.20
N ARG A 236 -48.88 -53.25 78.55
CA ARG A 236 -47.43 -53.36 78.26
C ARG A 236 -47.14 -53.33 76.77
N GLN A 237 -47.97 -53.98 75.94
CA GLN A 237 -47.93 -53.88 74.48
C GLN A 237 -48.06 -52.44 73.99
N ALA A 238 -49.08 -51.72 74.44
CA ALA A 238 -49.31 -50.34 74.02
C ALA A 238 -48.15 -49.41 74.43
N GLN A 239 -47.59 -49.63 75.63
CA GLN A 239 -46.41 -48.90 76.11
C GLN A 239 -45.17 -49.27 75.29
N ALA A 240 -44.96 -50.55 74.98
CA ALA A 240 -43.86 -51.03 74.15
C ALA A 240 -43.93 -50.42 72.74
N ALA A 241 -45.09 -50.49 72.08
CA ALA A 241 -45.30 -49.88 70.76
C ALA A 241 -45.01 -48.38 70.77
N SER A 242 -45.53 -47.64 71.76
CA SER A 242 -45.28 -46.21 71.91
C SER A 242 -43.79 -45.89 72.15
N ALA A 243 -43.09 -46.71 72.93
CA ALA A 243 -41.66 -46.54 73.18
C ALA A 243 -40.82 -46.82 71.92
N ILE A 244 -41.21 -47.81 71.13
CA ILE A 244 -40.57 -48.13 69.83
C ILE A 244 -40.75 -46.95 68.87
N ASP A 245 -41.96 -46.43 68.70
CA ASP A 245 -42.26 -45.32 67.80
C ASP A 245 -41.50 -44.05 68.18
N ASN A 246 -41.46 -43.70 69.47
CA ASN A 246 -40.69 -42.56 69.96
C ASN A 246 -39.17 -42.73 69.70
N GLY A 247 -38.65 -43.96 69.88
CA GLY A 247 -37.26 -44.27 69.57
C GLY A 247 -36.93 -44.14 68.08
N LEU A 248 -37.84 -44.59 67.20
CA LEU A 248 -37.71 -44.45 65.76
C LEU A 248 -37.77 -42.98 65.31
N LEU A 249 -38.69 -42.19 65.88
CA LEU A 249 -38.82 -40.77 65.58
C LEU A 249 -37.56 -39.99 65.99
N ALA A 250 -37.05 -40.22 67.21
CA ALA A 250 -35.83 -39.58 67.70
C ALA A 250 -34.62 -39.91 66.80
N ARG A 251 -34.50 -41.17 66.37
CA ARG A 251 -33.41 -41.60 65.48
C ARG A 251 -33.52 -41.01 64.08
N THR A 252 -34.75 -40.93 63.55
CA THR A 252 -35.02 -40.32 62.24
C THR A 252 -34.69 -38.83 62.25
N GLY A 253 -35.05 -38.11 63.31
CA GLY A 253 -34.67 -36.70 63.48
C GLY A 253 -33.16 -36.49 63.56
N ALA A 254 -32.45 -37.35 64.30
CA ALA A 254 -30.98 -37.30 64.37
C ALA A 254 -30.32 -37.58 63.00
N SER A 255 -30.80 -38.59 62.27
CA SER A 255 -30.32 -38.89 60.92
C SER A 255 -30.58 -37.74 59.94
N ALA A 256 -31.76 -37.12 60.00
CA ALA A 256 -32.09 -35.96 59.17
C ALA A 256 -31.17 -34.75 59.45
N GLY A 257 -30.90 -34.45 60.72
CA GLY A 257 -29.99 -33.36 61.10
C GLY A 257 -28.54 -33.62 60.61
N LEU A 258 -28.10 -34.87 60.69
CA LEU A 258 -26.77 -35.29 60.25
C LEU A 258 -26.61 -35.26 58.72
N LEU A 259 -27.65 -35.66 57.99
CA LEU A 259 -27.72 -35.50 56.54
C LEU A 259 -27.66 -34.01 56.15
N GLY A 260 -28.29 -33.13 56.93
CA GLY A 260 -28.14 -31.67 56.82
C GLY A 260 -26.68 -31.24 56.91
N ALA A 261 -25.99 -31.62 57.99
CA ALA A 261 -24.58 -31.28 58.20
C ALA A 261 -23.65 -31.79 57.07
N ILE A 262 -23.91 -32.99 56.53
CA ILE A 262 -23.18 -33.52 55.36
C ILE A 262 -23.38 -32.62 54.14
N ASN A 263 -24.62 -32.21 53.87
CA ASN A 263 -24.93 -31.34 52.74
C ASN A 263 -24.36 -29.93 52.91
N ASP A 264 -24.37 -29.39 54.12
CA ASP A 264 -23.75 -28.09 54.43
C ASP A 264 -22.24 -28.13 54.17
N THR A 265 -21.59 -29.21 54.62
CA THR A 265 -20.15 -29.44 54.38
C THR A 265 -19.84 -29.52 52.88
N ARG A 266 -20.64 -30.26 52.12
CA ARG A 266 -20.50 -30.36 50.66
C ARG A 266 -20.71 -29.00 49.97
N THR A 267 -21.68 -28.22 50.44
CA THR A 267 -21.98 -26.89 49.91
C THR A 267 -20.83 -25.92 50.20
N ALA A 268 -20.25 -25.97 51.40
CA ALA A 268 -19.07 -25.19 51.75
C ALA A 268 -17.87 -25.56 50.86
N ASN A 269 -17.60 -26.85 50.65
CA ASN A 269 -16.54 -27.32 49.76
C ASN A 269 -16.76 -26.87 48.31
N ALA A 270 -18.01 -26.91 47.82
CA ALA A 270 -18.35 -26.40 46.49
C ALA A 270 -18.10 -24.89 46.39
N GLY A 271 -18.45 -24.11 47.42
CA GLY A 271 -18.18 -22.67 47.48
C GLY A 271 -16.67 -22.34 47.50
N GLN A 272 -15.88 -23.13 48.24
CA GLN A 272 -14.42 -23.04 48.20
C GLN A 272 -13.90 -23.33 46.79
N ALA A 273 -14.37 -24.40 46.15
CA ALA A 273 -13.92 -24.76 44.81
C ALA A 273 -14.18 -23.65 43.79
N VAL A 274 -15.35 -23.01 43.84
CA VAL A 274 -15.69 -21.84 43.01
C VAL A 274 -14.76 -20.66 43.32
N THR A 275 -14.47 -20.39 44.60
CA THR A 275 -13.55 -19.33 45.00
C THR A 275 -12.14 -19.57 44.43
N GLY A 276 -11.64 -20.80 44.52
CA GLY A 276 -10.37 -21.21 43.94
C GLY A 276 -10.33 -21.05 42.41
N ALA A 277 -11.40 -21.47 41.73
CA ALA A 277 -11.52 -21.32 40.28
C ALA A 277 -11.53 -19.85 39.85
N ASN A 278 -12.24 -18.97 40.59
CA ASN A 278 -12.24 -17.53 40.34
C ASN A 278 -10.86 -16.90 40.57
N LEU A 279 -10.13 -17.33 41.61
CA LEU A 279 -8.78 -16.84 41.86
C LEU A 279 -7.81 -17.24 40.73
N ALA A 280 -7.87 -18.50 40.26
CA ALA A 280 -7.06 -18.95 39.14
C ALA A 280 -7.42 -18.24 37.82
N SER A 281 -8.72 -18.04 37.57
CA SER A 281 -9.22 -17.33 36.37
C SER A 281 -8.81 -15.86 36.37
N SER A 282 -8.93 -15.17 37.51
CA SER A 282 -8.53 -13.77 37.63
C SER A 282 -7.02 -13.57 37.45
N ALA A 283 -6.19 -14.50 37.94
CA ALA A 283 -4.75 -14.50 37.69
C ALA A 283 -4.44 -14.59 36.18
N ALA A 284 -5.13 -15.49 35.45
CA ALA A 284 -4.98 -15.62 34.01
C ALA A 284 -5.42 -14.35 33.25
N GLN A 285 -6.54 -13.74 33.65
CA GLN A 285 -7.03 -12.48 33.05
C GLN A 285 -6.03 -11.33 33.24
N GLN A 286 -5.44 -11.21 34.43
CA GLN A 286 -4.42 -10.20 34.71
C GLN A 286 -3.14 -10.45 33.89
N GLY A 287 -2.73 -11.71 33.74
CA GLY A 287 -1.62 -12.10 32.86
C GLY A 287 -1.84 -11.65 31.42
N LEU A 288 -3.04 -11.86 30.87
CA LEU A 288 -3.39 -11.41 29.52
C LEU A 288 -3.35 -9.88 29.38
N ALA A 289 -3.89 -9.14 30.37
CA ALA A 289 -3.86 -7.68 30.37
C ALA A 289 -2.42 -7.14 30.39
N GLY A 290 -1.52 -7.76 31.17
CA GLY A 290 -0.10 -7.41 31.18
C GLY A 290 0.58 -7.62 29.82
N GLN A 291 0.26 -8.72 29.13
CA GLN A 291 0.77 -8.98 27.77
C GLN A 291 0.23 -7.98 26.74
N GLN A 292 -1.04 -7.59 26.84
CA GLN A 292 -1.63 -6.56 25.96
C GLN A 292 -0.97 -5.19 26.17
N ALA A 293 -0.66 -4.82 27.41
CA ALA A 293 0.05 -3.58 27.71
C ALA A 293 1.48 -3.59 27.14
N LEU A 294 2.18 -4.73 27.20
CA LEU A 294 3.50 -4.86 26.56
C LEU A 294 3.40 -4.68 25.04
N ALA A 295 2.43 -5.35 24.40
CA ALA A 295 2.23 -5.27 22.96
C ALA A 295 1.90 -3.84 22.50
N SER A 296 1.09 -3.10 23.25
CA SER A 296 0.74 -1.71 22.89
C SER A 296 1.95 -0.77 22.95
N VAL A 297 2.82 -0.92 23.96
CA VAL A 297 4.06 -0.11 24.05
C VAL A 297 5.04 -0.48 22.94
N GLN A 298 5.17 -1.78 22.60
CA GLN A 298 5.98 -2.20 21.47
C GLN A 298 5.46 -1.64 20.14
N GLN A 299 4.14 -1.64 19.94
CA GLN A 299 3.53 -1.03 18.77
C GLN A 299 3.79 0.47 18.70
N ALA A 300 3.69 1.18 19.83
CA ALA A 300 4.01 2.60 19.90
C ALA A 300 5.48 2.89 19.56
N ASN A 301 6.43 2.10 20.09
CA ASN A 301 7.85 2.19 19.74
C ASN A 301 8.09 1.98 18.24
N ASN A 302 7.45 0.98 17.64
CA ASN A 302 7.57 0.73 16.20
C ASN A 302 6.98 1.88 15.38
N ALA A 303 5.82 2.41 15.76
CA ALA A 303 5.20 3.55 15.10
C ALA A 303 6.08 4.81 15.19
N GLN A 304 6.69 5.08 16.35
CA GLN A 304 7.64 6.18 16.51
C GLN A 304 8.85 6.01 15.59
N ARG A 305 9.44 4.81 15.53
CA ARG A 305 10.57 4.53 14.62
C ARG A 305 10.19 4.72 13.15
N ILE A 306 9.02 4.23 12.72
CA ILE A 306 8.53 4.44 11.34
C ILE A 306 8.33 5.93 11.06
N GLY A 307 7.78 6.69 12.02
CA GLY A 307 7.63 8.14 11.91
C GLY A 307 8.98 8.86 11.75
N GLN A 308 10.01 8.44 12.50
CA GLN A 308 11.37 8.98 12.38
C GLN A 308 11.96 8.72 10.98
N TYR A 309 11.79 7.50 10.44
CA TYR A 309 12.21 7.20 9.06
C TYR A 309 11.43 8.00 8.01
N GLY A 310 10.13 8.23 8.24
CA GLY A 310 9.30 9.08 7.38
C GLY A 310 9.80 10.54 7.35
N ALA A 311 10.12 11.10 8.51
CA ALA A 311 10.69 12.45 8.62
C ALA A 311 12.04 12.56 7.90
N ALA A 312 12.93 11.58 8.11
CA ALA A 312 14.22 11.50 7.42
C ALA A 312 14.07 11.46 5.90
N LEU A 313 13.16 10.63 5.39
CA LEU A 313 12.89 10.53 3.97
C LEU A 313 12.32 11.84 3.39
N SER A 314 11.40 12.48 4.12
CA SER A 314 10.81 13.75 3.68
C SER A 314 11.84 14.88 3.60
N GLY A 315 12.78 14.95 4.55
CA GLY A 315 13.90 15.89 4.51
C GLY A 315 14.79 15.66 3.29
N ALA A 316 15.16 14.40 3.02
CA ALA A 316 15.97 14.04 1.85
C ALA A 316 15.24 14.28 0.50
N GLN A 317 13.91 14.22 0.47
CA GLN A 317 13.14 14.58 -0.72
C GLN A 317 13.10 16.09 -0.94
N SER A 318 12.91 16.87 0.13
CA SER A 318 12.96 18.33 0.09
C SER A 318 14.32 18.85 -0.38
N ASP A 319 15.41 18.29 0.14
CA ASP A 319 16.77 18.68 -0.24
C ASP A 319 17.06 18.39 -1.72
N ARG A 320 16.59 17.25 -2.25
CA ARG A 320 16.65 16.96 -3.69
C ARG A 320 15.86 17.96 -4.52
N ALA A 321 14.64 18.30 -4.10
CA ALA A 321 13.81 19.28 -4.79
C ALA A 321 14.46 20.67 -4.82
N ALA A 322 15.05 21.10 -3.70
CA ALA A 322 15.80 22.36 -3.60
C ALA A 322 17.04 22.35 -4.53
N ALA A 323 17.78 21.24 -4.57
CA ALA A 323 18.93 21.10 -5.46
C ALA A 323 18.56 21.16 -6.95
N LEU A 324 17.46 20.51 -7.34
CA LEU A 324 16.91 20.56 -8.70
C LEU A 324 16.44 21.97 -9.09
N SER A 325 15.79 22.70 -8.17
CA SER A 325 15.39 24.09 -8.38
C SER A 325 16.60 25.01 -8.56
N GLY A 326 17.67 24.78 -7.79
CA GLY A 326 18.96 25.49 -7.95
C GLY A 326 19.56 25.33 -9.35
N LEU A 327 19.45 24.15 -9.96
CA LEU A 327 19.94 23.89 -11.31
C LEU A 327 19.24 24.79 -12.36
N GLY A 328 17.93 24.99 -12.22
CA GLY A 328 17.16 25.88 -13.09
C GLY A 328 17.58 27.35 -12.97
N ALA A 329 17.86 27.80 -11.76
CA ALA A 329 18.33 29.16 -11.50
C ALA A 329 19.72 29.44 -12.11
N VAL A 330 20.59 28.43 -12.18
CA VAL A 330 21.94 28.54 -12.78
C VAL A 330 21.89 28.67 -14.30
N ALA A 331 21.00 27.91 -14.95
CA ALA A 331 20.78 28.04 -16.39
C ALA A 331 20.26 29.45 -16.76
N GLN A 332 19.37 29.98 -15.93
CA GLN A 332 18.84 31.33 -16.10
C GLN A 332 19.89 32.41 -15.80
N SER A 333 20.71 32.25 -14.75
CA SER A 333 21.76 33.22 -14.42
C SER A 333 22.86 33.27 -15.47
N ARG A 334 23.26 32.13 -16.05
CA ARG A 334 24.22 32.08 -17.18
C ARG A 334 23.69 32.83 -18.39
N THR A 335 22.40 32.66 -18.70
CA THR A 335 21.76 33.36 -19.82
C THR A 335 21.75 34.87 -19.59
N ASN A 336 21.41 35.31 -18.38
CA ASN A 336 21.40 36.73 -18.01
C ASN A 336 22.79 37.37 -18.04
N LEU A 337 23.84 36.61 -17.69
CA LEU A 337 25.23 37.08 -17.72
C LEU A 337 25.80 37.26 -19.15
N LEU A 338 25.24 36.57 -20.15
CA LEU A 338 25.73 36.62 -21.53
C LEU A 338 24.87 37.51 -22.46
N ALA A 339 23.61 37.77 -22.09
CA ALA A 339 22.66 38.51 -22.90
C ALA A 339 23.12 39.93 -23.32
N PRO A 340 23.77 40.75 -22.45
CA PRO A 340 24.25 42.08 -22.86
C PRO A 340 25.33 42.01 -23.94
N GLY A 341 26.28 41.07 -23.82
CA GLY A 341 27.34 40.89 -24.81
C GLY A 341 26.81 40.40 -26.16
N GLN A 342 25.83 39.49 -26.15
CA GLN A 342 25.16 39.04 -27.38
C GLN A 342 24.43 40.18 -28.08
N THR A 343 23.72 41.02 -27.32
CA THR A 343 23.00 42.18 -27.86
C THR A 343 23.97 43.20 -28.48
N LEU A 344 25.12 43.44 -27.84
CA LEU A 344 26.15 44.33 -28.38
C LEU A 344 26.82 43.75 -29.63
N ALA A 345 27.12 42.45 -29.64
CA ALA A 345 27.73 41.79 -30.79
C ALA A 345 26.80 41.77 -32.02
N THR A 346 25.51 41.50 -31.83
CA THR A 346 24.53 41.51 -32.93
C THR A 346 24.27 42.92 -33.46
N THR A 347 24.13 43.90 -32.57
CA THR A 347 23.98 45.30 -32.95
C THR A 347 25.23 45.81 -33.68
N GLY A 348 26.42 45.42 -33.21
CA GLY A 348 27.68 45.71 -33.88
C GLY A 348 27.76 45.13 -35.30
N ALA A 349 27.33 43.89 -35.51
CA ALA A 349 27.33 43.25 -36.83
C ALA A 349 26.46 44.00 -37.86
N ILE A 350 25.37 44.65 -37.42
CA ILE A 350 24.53 45.49 -38.29
C ILE A 350 25.32 46.74 -38.74
N TYR A 351 26.02 47.39 -37.81
CA TYR A 351 26.88 48.54 -38.16
C TYR A 351 28.04 48.14 -39.08
N ASP A 352 28.66 46.99 -38.84
CA ASP A 352 29.76 46.48 -39.67
C ASP A 352 29.29 46.16 -41.10
N THR A 353 28.07 45.61 -41.24
CA THR A 353 27.46 45.35 -42.55
C THR A 353 27.17 46.65 -43.30
N ALA A 354 26.66 47.68 -42.61
CA ALA A 354 26.43 48.98 -43.20
C ALA A 354 27.74 49.65 -43.67
N ALA A 355 28.82 49.51 -42.89
CA ALA A 355 30.14 49.99 -43.28
C ALA A 355 30.69 49.23 -44.51
N GLN A 356 30.48 47.92 -44.59
CA GLN A 356 30.87 47.12 -45.74
C GLN A 356 30.11 47.53 -47.02
N GLN A 357 28.82 47.84 -46.91
CA GLN A 357 28.03 48.34 -48.04
C GLN A 357 28.52 49.69 -48.55
N GLN A 358 29.00 50.58 -47.68
CA GLN A 358 29.59 51.86 -48.11
C GLN A 358 30.85 51.64 -48.94
N ILE A 359 31.74 50.76 -48.49
CA ILE A 359 32.95 50.38 -49.23
C ILE A 359 32.59 49.74 -50.58
N ASP A 360 31.61 48.84 -50.60
CA ASP A 360 31.15 48.21 -51.83
C ASP A 360 30.54 49.23 -52.81
N ALA A 361 29.79 50.22 -52.32
CA ALA A 361 29.23 51.30 -53.12
C ALA A 361 30.32 52.21 -53.72
N GLU A 362 31.39 52.51 -52.98
CA GLU A 362 32.53 53.25 -53.51
C GLU A 362 33.25 52.48 -54.63
N ARG A 363 33.41 51.15 -54.47
CA ARG A 363 33.96 50.32 -55.55
C ARG A 363 33.06 50.32 -56.79
N GLN A 364 31.75 50.23 -56.60
CA GLN A 364 30.79 50.27 -57.71
C GLN A 364 30.86 51.60 -58.46
N LYS A 365 30.85 52.73 -57.75
CA LYS A 365 31.02 54.06 -58.36
C LYS A 365 32.34 54.17 -59.14
N PHE A 366 33.43 53.63 -58.60
CA PHE A 366 34.71 53.59 -59.30
C PHE A 366 34.62 52.73 -60.58
N ALA A 367 34.07 51.52 -60.49
CA ALA A 367 33.89 50.65 -61.65
C ALA A 367 32.99 51.28 -62.72
N GLU A 368 31.92 51.97 -62.32
CA GLU A 368 31.04 52.72 -63.22
C GLU A 368 31.77 53.88 -63.90
N ALA A 369 32.57 54.65 -63.17
CA ALA A 369 33.39 55.74 -63.73
C ALA A 369 34.41 55.23 -64.76
N GLN A 370 35.03 54.08 -64.51
CA GLN A 370 35.95 53.46 -65.47
C GLN A 370 35.24 52.95 -66.74
N GLN A 371 33.98 52.52 -66.62
CA GLN A 371 33.22 51.97 -67.74
C GLN A 371 32.42 53.02 -68.53
N ALA A 372 32.10 54.17 -67.96
CA ALA A 372 31.20 55.15 -68.56
C ALA A 372 31.67 55.67 -69.94
N PRO A 373 32.95 56.07 -70.14
CA PRO A 373 33.41 56.53 -71.46
C PRO A 373 33.37 55.42 -72.53
N TRP A 374 33.70 54.18 -72.15
CA TRP A 374 33.61 53.02 -73.04
C TRP A 374 32.16 52.69 -73.42
N LYS A 375 31.21 52.83 -72.48
CA LYS A 375 29.77 52.67 -72.76
C LYS A 375 29.26 53.71 -73.75
N GLN A 376 29.73 54.96 -73.68
CA GLN A 376 29.33 56.03 -74.60
C GLN A 376 29.83 55.76 -76.04
N ILE A 377 31.08 55.28 -76.19
CA ILE A 377 31.61 54.88 -77.50
C ILE A 377 30.83 53.68 -78.05
N GLY A 378 30.48 52.71 -77.21
CA GLY A 378 29.65 51.57 -77.61
C GLY A 378 28.28 52.01 -78.17
N LEU A 379 27.63 52.96 -77.52
CA LEU A 379 26.35 53.51 -77.98
C LEU A 379 26.49 54.33 -79.28
N LEU A 380 27.59 55.07 -79.45
CA LEU A 380 27.89 55.80 -80.68
C LEU A 380 28.17 54.85 -81.86
N ALA A 381 28.87 53.75 -81.59
CA ALA A 381 29.08 52.68 -82.57
C ALA A 381 27.73 52.03 -82.97
N GLU A 382 26.86 51.76 -82.01
CA GLU A 382 25.54 51.17 -82.25
C GLU A 382 24.62 52.09 -83.10
N LEU A 383 24.68 53.41 -82.89
CA LEU A 383 23.93 54.39 -83.68
C LEU A 383 24.55 54.71 -85.06
N GLY A 384 25.87 54.54 -85.22
CA GLY A 384 26.61 54.85 -86.45
C GLY A 384 26.72 53.71 -87.48
N LEU A 385 26.54 52.45 -87.04
CA LEU A 385 26.71 51.25 -87.86
C LEU A 385 25.51 50.75 -88.72
N PRO A 386 24.24 51.21 -88.58
CA PRO A 386 23.14 50.66 -89.39
C PRO A 386 23.18 50.98 -90.90
N ILE A 387 24.02 51.91 -91.36
CA ILE A 387 24.11 52.32 -92.78
C ILE A 387 25.19 51.54 -93.56
N ALA A 388 26.04 50.75 -92.90
CA ALA A 388 27.07 49.93 -93.55
C ALA A 388 26.66 48.47 -93.82
N GLY A 389 25.44 48.06 -93.45
CA GLY A 389 24.99 46.66 -93.44
C GLY A 389 23.89 46.26 -94.44
N ALA A 390 23.47 47.11 -95.40
CA ALA A 390 22.35 46.83 -96.31
C ALA A 390 22.74 46.03 -97.57
N GLY A 391 23.41 44.89 -97.41
CA GLY A 391 23.63 43.95 -98.52
C GLY A 391 24.53 42.80 -98.12
N GLY A 392 23.99 41.59 -98.02
CA GLY A 392 24.76 40.38 -97.74
C GLY A 392 24.17 39.58 -96.59
N THR A 393 23.20 38.73 -96.91
CA THR A 393 22.74 37.64 -96.06
C THR A 393 23.88 36.64 -95.84
N ALA A 394 24.25 36.40 -94.59
CA ALA A 394 25.03 35.22 -94.19
C ALA A 394 24.47 34.66 -92.88
N SER A 395 23.86 33.48 -93.02
CA SER A 395 23.43 32.61 -91.94
C SER A 395 24.68 31.97 -91.30
N GLY A 396 24.82 32.11 -89.99
CA GLY A 396 25.83 31.44 -89.18
C GLY A 396 25.17 30.69 -88.04
N THR A 397 25.35 29.38 -88.02
CA THR A 397 24.83 28.44 -87.02
C THR A 397 25.65 28.54 -85.73
N GLU A 398 25.04 28.97 -84.62
CA GLU A 398 25.62 28.81 -83.28
C GLU A 398 25.06 27.56 -82.59
N THR A 399 25.95 26.65 -82.23
CA THR A 399 25.69 25.47 -81.42
C THR A 399 25.72 25.80 -79.93
N LYS A 400 24.53 25.79 -79.34
CA LYS A 400 24.13 25.32 -77.99
C LYS A 400 25.24 25.00 -76.97
N ILE A 401 25.22 25.68 -75.83
CA ILE A 401 25.32 25.02 -74.51
C ILE A 401 24.23 25.63 -73.61
N THR A 402 23.33 24.78 -73.16
CA THR A 402 22.31 25.08 -72.14
C THR A 402 22.87 24.61 -70.80
N PRO A 403 23.25 25.49 -69.86
CA PRO A 403 23.57 25.06 -68.51
C PRO A 403 22.25 24.85 -67.74
N GLN A 404 21.84 23.59 -67.59
CA GLN A 404 20.94 23.20 -66.50
C GLN A 404 21.71 23.35 -65.18
N PRO A 405 21.22 24.10 -64.18
CA PRO A 405 21.82 24.06 -62.86
C PRO A 405 21.52 22.73 -62.18
N SER A 406 22.59 22.07 -61.76
CA SER A 406 22.63 20.83 -60.99
C SER A 406 21.91 20.93 -59.63
N VAL A 407 21.15 19.90 -59.29
CA VAL A 407 20.39 19.70 -58.02
C VAL A 407 21.20 19.85 -56.73
N PHE A 408 22.54 19.82 -56.82
CA PHE A 408 23.42 20.05 -55.66
C PHE A 408 23.58 21.54 -55.30
N GLN A 409 23.22 22.47 -56.19
CA GLN A 409 23.23 23.91 -55.91
C GLN A 409 21.89 24.44 -55.36
N GLN A 410 20.84 23.60 -55.33
CA GLN A 410 19.55 23.92 -54.70
C GLN A 410 19.41 23.34 -53.28
N ALA A 411 20.28 22.40 -52.90
CA ALA A 411 20.35 21.83 -51.54
C ALA A 411 21.35 22.56 -50.62
N LEU A 412 22.26 23.38 -51.16
CA LEU A 412 23.28 24.10 -50.38
C LEU A 412 23.01 25.61 -50.22
N GLY A 413 21.87 26.10 -50.69
CA GLY A 413 21.41 27.49 -50.52
C GLY A 413 20.19 27.67 -49.61
N GLY A 414 19.65 26.57 -49.03
CA GLY A 414 18.38 26.57 -48.27
C GLY A 414 18.49 26.11 -46.83
N LEU A 415 19.69 26.14 -46.23
CA LEU A 415 19.95 25.59 -44.88
C LEU A 415 20.69 26.57 -43.96
N SER A 416 20.63 27.88 -44.25
CA SER A 416 21.26 28.92 -43.42
C SER A 416 20.34 30.07 -42.98
N THR A 417 19.02 30.00 -43.21
CA THR A 417 18.07 30.89 -42.53
C THR A 417 17.39 30.14 -41.40
N GLY A 418 18.10 30.09 -40.28
CA GLY A 418 17.47 29.83 -39.00
C GLY A 418 16.46 30.93 -38.67
N ILE A 419 15.46 30.53 -37.87
CA ILE A 419 14.71 31.38 -36.95
C ILE A 419 13.61 32.24 -37.59
N GLY A 420 12.40 31.64 -37.65
CA GLY A 420 11.16 32.31 -37.26
C GLY A 420 10.43 33.13 -38.33
N LEU A 421 9.54 32.48 -39.08
CA LEU A 421 8.18 32.97 -39.35
C LEU A 421 7.36 31.87 -40.06
N LEU A 422 6.06 31.81 -39.76
CA LEU A 422 5.02 30.89 -40.26
C LEU A 422 5.10 29.45 -39.70
N GLY A 423 4.37 29.06 -38.64
CA GLY A 423 3.17 29.71 -38.11
C GLY A 423 1.96 29.57 -39.04
N GLN A 424 1.73 28.39 -39.63
CA GLN A 424 0.41 28.00 -40.16
C GLN A 424 0.30 26.48 -40.42
N THR A 425 0.48 25.64 -39.41
CA THR A 425 0.04 24.23 -39.46
C THR A 425 -0.92 23.97 -38.31
N GLY A 426 -2.21 23.95 -38.64
CA GLY A 426 -3.22 23.39 -37.75
C GLY A 426 -2.96 21.91 -37.56
N ALA A 427 -2.54 21.52 -36.35
CA ALA A 427 -2.68 20.18 -35.78
C ALA A 427 -2.21 20.07 -34.32
N PHE A 428 -1.83 21.16 -33.64
CA PHE A 428 -1.38 21.08 -32.24
C PHE A 428 -1.85 22.32 -31.46
N PRO A 429 -2.86 22.20 -30.57
CA PRO A 429 -3.17 23.29 -29.66
C PRO A 429 -2.10 23.37 -28.58
N THR A 430 -1.35 24.47 -28.61
CA THR A 430 -0.55 24.97 -27.50
C THR A 430 -1.45 25.37 -26.34
N ALA A 431 -1.14 24.91 -25.12
CA ALA A 431 -1.42 25.66 -23.91
C ALA A 431 -0.15 25.68 -23.02
N ALA A 432 0.39 26.89 -22.93
CA ALA A 432 1.35 27.47 -22.00
C ALA A 432 2.02 26.63 -20.88
N ALA A 433 3.33 26.91 -20.77
CA ALA A 433 4.15 27.00 -19.55
C ALA A 433 4.53 25.70 -18.81
N GLY A 434 5.83 25.37 -18.87
CA GLY A 434 6.52 24.67 -17.80
C GLY A 434 7.39 23.49 -18.21
N ALA A 435 8.70 23.75 -18.26
CA ALA A 435 9.81 22.85 -17.88
C ALA A 435 9.91 21.41 -18.43
N GLY A 436 11.05 21.14 -19.07
CA GLY A 436 11.78 19.88 -18.86
C GLY A 436 11.52 18.77 -19.87
N SER A 437 12.49 18.57 -20.76
CA SER A 437 12.60 17.43 -21.66
C SER A 437 12.59 16.08 -20.93
N ALA A 438 11.44 15.40 -20.92
CA ALA A 438 11.26 13.95 -20.80
C ALA A 438 9.84 13.55 -21.26
N GLY A 439 9.48 13.90 -22.49
CA GLY A 439 8.19 13.57 -23.10
C GLY A 439 8.12 12.11 -23.55
N TRP A 440 7.72 11.22 -22.63
CA TRP A 440 6.95 9.98 -22.91
C TRP A 440 6.46 9.29 -21.62
N LEU A 441 6.96 9.68 -20.43
CA LEU A 441 6.65 9.03 -19.15
C LEU A 441 5.75 9.88 -18.20
N SER A 442 4.99 10.86 -18.71
CA SER A 442 4.11 11.72 -17.87
C SER A 442 2.66 11.23 -17.79
N SER A 443 2.28 10.14 -18.49
CA SER A 443 0.87 9.68 -18.53
C SER A 443 0.46 8.66 -17.45
N LEU A 444 1.26 8.43 -16.40
CA LEU A 444 1.01 7.36 -15.40
C LEU A 444 0.39 7.83 -14.06
N LEU A 445 -0.55 8.77 -14.12
CA LEU A 445 -1.61 8.85 -13.09
C LEU A 445 -2.74 7.86 -13.45
N PRO A 446 -3.53 7.36 -12.48
CA PRO A 446 -4.36 6.16 -12.65
C PRO A 446 -5.52 6.47 -13.59
N THR A 447 -5.28 6.28 -14.88
CA THR A 447 -6.28 6.42 -15.92
C THR A 447 -6.60 5.01 -16.38
N LEU A 448 -7.84 4.58 -16.13
CA LEU A 448 -8.41 3.40 -16.78
C LEU A 448 -8.47 3.71 -18.28
N ALA A 449 -7.39 3.42 -18.99
CA ALA A 449 -7.26 3.69 -20.41
C ALA A 449 -8.04 2.64 -21.20
N LEU A 450 -8.86 3.12 -22.14
CA LEU A 450 -9.68 2.27 -23.01
C LEU A 450 -8.78 1.28 -23.75
N SER A 451 -8.92 -0.02 -23.48
CA SER A 451 -7.96 -1.02 -23.96
C SER A 451 -8.61 -2.22 -24.65
N ASP A 452 -9.92 -2.15 -24.88
CA ASP A 452 -10.73 -3.16 -25.58
C ASP A 452 -10.35 -3.33 -27.06
N GLU A 453 -10.22 -4.57 -27.53
CA GLU A 453 -10.00 -4.90 -28.96
C GLU A 453 -11.05 -4.26 -29.89
N ARG A 454 -12.31 -4.14 -29.45
CA ARG A 454 -13.40 -3.61 -30.29
C ARG A 454 -13.23 -2.14 -30.59
N ALA A 455 -12.53 -1.40 -29.74
CA ALA A 455 -12.24 0.02 -29.91
C ALA A 455 -11.00 0.30 -30.79
N LYS A 456 -10.22 -0.74 -31.11
CA LYS A 456 -8.91 -0.63 -31.76
C LYS A 456 -8.92 -1.24 -33.18
N GLU A 457 -8.04 -0.74 -34.03
CA GLU A 457 -7.77 -1.28 -35.37
C GLU A 457 -6.26 -1.26 -35.66
N ASN A 458 -5.84 -2.01 -36.69
CA ASN A 458 -4.43 -2.22 -37.07
C ASN A 458 -3.54 -2.68 -35.90
N VAL A 459 -4.04 -3.63 -35.10
CA VAL A 459 -3.35 -4.15 -33.92
C VAL A 459 -2.21 -5.08 -34.35
N VAL A 460 -0.97 -4.67 -34.11
CA VAL A 460 0.24 -5.44 -34.42
C VAL A 460 1.08 -5.57 -33.15
N GLU A 461 1.52 -6.79 -32.83
CA GLU A 461 2.45 -7.01 -31.71
C GLU A 461 3.82 -6.40 -32.03
N VAL A 462 4.32 -5.52 -31.16
CA VAL A 462 5.58 -4.79 -31.35
C VAL A 462 6.65 -5.14 -30.33
N GLY A 463 6.30 -5.95 -29.33
CA GLY A 463 7.23 -6.42 -28.31
C GLY A 463 6.49 -6.99 -27.10
N ALA A 464 7.23 -7.24 -26.03
CA ALA A 464 6.68 -7.68 -24.75
C ALA A 464 7.36 -6.93 -23.59
N THR A 465 6.67 -6.82 -22.47
CA THR A 465 7.22 -6.36 -21.19
C THR A 465 8.20 -7.38 -20.62
N HIS A 466 8.92 -7.02 -19.55
CA HIS A 466 9.95 -7.89 -18.95
C HIS A 466 9.39 -9.22 -18.42
N ASP A 467 8.13 -9.22 -17.98
CA ASP A 467 7.38 -10.41 -17.56
C ASP A 467 6.70 -11.12 -18.73
N GLY A 468 6.99 -10.77 -19.98
CA GLY A 468 6.46 -11.41 -21.18
C GLY A 468 5.01 -11.04 -21.51
N GLN A 469 4.44 -9.96 -20.96
CA GLN A 469 3.13 -9.46 -21.39
C GLN A 469 3.29 -8.79 -22.77
N PRO A 470 2.54 -9.19 -23.81
CA PRO A 470 2.65 -8.61 -25.14
C PRO A 470 2.18 -7.15 -25.17
N LEU A 471 2.87 -6.36 -26.00
CA LEU A 471 2.61 -4.95 -26.27
C LEU A 471 2.27 -4.77 -27.75
N TYR A 472 1.20 -4.03 -28.01
CA TYR A 472 0.66 -3.85 -29.36
C TYR A 472 0.76 -2.40 -29.82
N SER A 473 1.09 -2.18 -31.09
CA SER A 473 0.80 -0.92 -31.77
C SER A 473 -0.58 -0.99 -32.40
N TYR A 474 -1.39 0.06 -32.24
CA TYR A 474 -2.77 0.14 -32.74
C TYR A 474 -3.18 1.60 -32.92
N ASN A 475 -4.27 1.85 -33.64
CA ASN A 475 -4.97 3.13 -33.64
C ASN A 475 -6.43 2.93 -33.19
N TYR A 476 -7.06 3.93 -32.57
CA TYR A 476 -8.48 3.83 -32.20
C TYR A 476 -9.35 3.99 -33.45
N ARG A 477 -10.49 3.29 -33.49
CA ARG A 477 -11.43 3.43 -34.62
C ARG A 477 -11.86 4.89 -34.79
N GLY A 478 -11.54 5.47 -35.93
CA GLY A 478 -11.82 6.89 -36.24
C GLY A 478 -10.65 7.85 -36.02
N ASP A 479 -9.52 7.39 -35.48
CA ASP A 479 -8.27 8.15 -35.34
C ASP A 479 -7.14 7.42 -36.08
N ARG A 480 -6.37 8.12 -36.91
CA ARG A 480 -5.24 7.55 -37.68
C ARG A 480 -3.92 7.58 -36.92
N THR A 481 -3.91 8.12 -35.71
CA THR A 481 -2.69 8.26 -34.90
C THR A 481 -2.31 6.92 -34.29
N PRO A 482 -1.15 6.33 -34.63
CA PRO A 482 -0.69 5.09 -34.03
C PRO A 482 -0.30 5.32 -32.56
N GLN A 483 -0.74 4.42 -31.70
CA GLN A 483 -0.46 4.35 -30.27
C GLN A 483 0.14 2.98 -29.93
N VAL A 484 0.76 2.85 -28.77
CA VAL A 484 1.33 1.60 -28.27
C VAL A 484 0.76 1.33 -26.88
N GLY A 485 0.28 0.11 -26.64
CA GLY A 485 -0.33 -0.24 -25.36
C GLY A 485 -0.75 -1.70 -25.25
N LEU A 486 -1.39 -2.02 -24.12
CA LEU A 486 -1.86 -3.36 -23.80
C LEU A 486 -3.23 -3.62 -24.43
N LEU A 487 -3.51 -4.90 -24.70
CA LEU A 487 -4.84 -5.37 -25.10
C LEU A 487 -5.58 -5.92 -23.89
N ALA A 488 -6.79 -5.43 -23.62
CA ALA A 488 -7.56 -5.81 -22.43
C ALA A 488 -7.88 -7.31 -22.38
N GLN A 489 -8.11 -7.94 -23.53
CA GLN A 489 -8.39 -9.37 -23.67
C GLN A 489 -7.20 -10.23 -23.20
N ASP A 490 -5.97 -9.83 -23.54
CA ASP A 490 -4.77 -10.56 -23.14
C ASP A 490 -4.40 -10.29 -21.69
N VAL A 491 -4.63 -9.06 -21.20
CA VAL A 491 -4.48 -8.74 -19.78
C VAL A 491 -5.49 -9.52 -18.94
N ALA A 492 -6.74 -9.65 -19.39
CA ALA A 492 -7.78 -10.39 -18.68
C ALA A 492 -7.46 -11.89 -18.54
N ARG A 493 -6.73 -12.48 -19.50
CA ARG A 493 -6.27 -13.88 -19.40
C ARG A 493 -5.21 -14.07 -18.32
N ARG A 494 -4.41 -13.05 -18.04
CA ARG A 494 -3.28 -13.11 -17.10
C ARG A 494 -3.64 -12.60 -15.71
N ASP A 495 -4.27 -11.45 -15.61
CA ASP A 495 -4.83 -10.87 -14.39
C ASP A 495 -6.23 -10.30 -14.67
N PRO A 496 -7.29 -11.11 -14.46
CA PRO A 496 -8.67 -10.67 -14.63
C PRO A 496 -9.02 -9.43 -13.78
N GLY A 497 -8.34 -9.24 -12.64
CA GLY A 497 -8.59 -8.11 -11.75
C GLY A 497 -7.90 -6.81 -12.18
N ALA A 498 -7.08 -6.84 -13.25
CA ALA A 498 -6.50 -5.66 -13.88
C ALA A 498 -7.40 -5.08 -14.99
N VAL A 499 -8.55 -5.70 -15.26
CA VAL A 499 -9.49 -5.28 -16.29
C VAL A 499 -10.84 -4.91 -15.68
N ALA A 500 -11.34 -3.73 -16.00
CA ALA A 500 -12.66 -3.27 -15.57
C ALA A 500 -13.55 -2.98 -16.77
N MET A 501 -14.80 -3.43 -16.72
CA MET A 501 -15.80 -3.05 -17.70
C MET A 501 -16.33 -1.67 -17.35
N ARG A 502 -16.28 -0.75 -18.32
CA ARG A 502 -16.80 0.60 -18.18
C ARG A 502 -18.32 0.64 -18.43
N PRO A 503 -18.99 1.75 -18.05
CA PRO A 503 -20.43 1.92 -18.28
C PRO A 503 -20.87 1.88 -19.75
N ASP A 504 -19.93 2.07 -20.69
CA ASP A 504 -20.11 1.99 -22.15
C ASP A 504 -19.97 0.55 -22.70
N GLY A 505 -19.78 -0.44 -21.82
CA GLY A 505 -19.65 -1.85 -22.20
C GLY A 505 -18.29 -2.22 -22.79
N LEU A 506 -17.31 -1.30 -22.79
CA LEU A 506 -15.94 -1.52 -23.24
C LEU A 506 -15.01 -1.82 -22.06
N LEU A 507 -13.96 -2.59 -22.32
CA LEU A 507 -12.95 -2.93 -21.34
C LEU A 507 -11.87 -1.84 -21.21
N ALA A 508 -11.52 -1.51 -19.97
CA ALA A 508 -10.37 -0.68 -19.62
C ALA A 508 -9.38 -1.45 -18.75
N VAL A 509 -8.09 -1.17 -18.94
CA VAL A 509 -7.01 -1.81 -18.20
C VAL A 509 -6.46 -0.84 -17.17
N ASP A 510 -6.28 -1.32 -15.94
CA ASP A 510 -5.45 -0.66 -14.94
C ASP A 510 -3.97 -0.98 -15.22
N TYR A 511 -3.28 -0.05 -15.90
CA TYR A 511 -1.88 -0.21 -16.27
C TYR A 511 -0.96 -0.38 -15.06
N ARG A 512 -1.29 0.17 -13.88
CA ARG A 512 -0.45 0.03 -12.68
C ARG A 512 -0.46 -1.41 -12.20
N ARG A 513 -1.65 -2.03 -12.18
CA ARG A 513 -1.80 -3.42 -11.78
C ARG A 513 -1.25 -4.36 -12.84
N ALA A 514 -1.58 -4.11 -14.11
CA ALA A 514 -1.12 -4.94 -15.22
C ALA A 514 0.41 -4.97 -15.39
N LEU A 515 1.11 -3.85 -15.09
CA LEU A 515 2.56 -3.76 -15.24
C LEU A 515 3.35 -3.94 -13.94
N ALA A 516 2.69 -4.06 -12.77
CA ALA A 516 3.37 -4.23 -11.49
C ALA A 516 4.37 -5.40 -11.45
N PRO A 517 4.05 -6.60 -11.99
CA PRO A 517 5.00 -7.71 -12.05
C PRO A 517 6.23 -7.37 -12.90
N SER A 518 6.01 -6.81 -14.10
CA SER A 518 7.09 -6.39 -15.01
C SER A 518 8.06 -5.37 -14.38
N MET A 519 7.53 -4.43 -13.59
CA MET A 519 8.33 -3.39 -12.93
C MET A 519 9.17 -3.95 -11.78
N TRP A 520 8.70 -5.04 -11.15
CA TRP A 520 9.46 -5.73 -10.11
C TRP A 520 10.56 -6.61 -10.69
N GLU A 521 10.30 -7.29 -11.82
CA GLU A 521 11.33 -8.06 -12.53
C GLU A 521 12.43 -7.17 -13.12
N ALA A 522 12.10 -6.00 -13.67
CA ALA A 522 13.09 -5.05 -14.17
C ALA A 522 14.00 -4.43 -13.08
N ARG A 523 13.70 -4.63 -11.79
CA ARG A 523 14.50 -4.15 -10.65
C ARG A 523 15.42 -5.20 -10.05
N ARG A 524 15.33 -6.46 -10.50
CA ARG A 524 16.29 -7.52 -10.20
C ARG A 524 17.36 -7.54 -11.28
#